data_AF-A0A062VAC9-F1
#
_entry.id   AF-A0A062VAC9-F1
#
_cell.length_a   1.000
_cell.length_b   1.000
_cell.length_c   1.000
_cell.angle_alpha   90.00
_cell.angle_beta   90.00
_cell.angle_gamma   90.00
#
_symmetry.space_group_name_H-M   'P 1'
#
loop_
_entity.id
_entity.type
_entity.pdbx_description
1 polymer ?
#
loop_
_entity_poly.entity_id
_entity_poly.type
_entity_poly.pdbx_seq_one_letter_code
_entity_poly.pdbx_strand_id
1 'polypeptide(L)'
;MFLPLNDRQFELWRLRRSGLPNINIARLFNISKQAVSRAILTMDERIKKTLLEMAHANQIEVEKVKPERGILFGHSVPFNVSTIIFVSAKHGVQVWYEHEGNCGACKRYARCIEMLWDFADEMKLRLEKTDDPTKLADELFEKLRRLA
;
A
#
# COMPACT_ATOMS: atom_id res chain seq x y z
N MET A 1 2.59 -2.29 15.70
CA MET A 1 4.06 -2.20 15.51
C MET A 1 4.38 -1.00 14.59
N PHE A 2 5.46 -0.24 14.79
CA PHE A 2 5.82 0.87 13.88
C PHE A 2 6.56 0.33 12.66
N LEU A 3 6.12 0.67 11.44
CA LEU A 3 6.84 0.33 10.23
C LEU A 3 7.94 1.37 10.01
N PRO A 4 9.23 1.02 10.08
CA PRO A 4 10.29 2.01 10.03
C PRO A 4 10.54 2.46 8.59
N LEU A 5 9.78 3.46 8.13
CA LEU A 5 9.81 3.97 6.75
C LEU A 5 11.19 4.50 6.33
N ASN A 6 12.03 4.88 7.30
CA ASN A 6 13.40 5.38 7.06
C ASN A 6 14.48 4.28 7.21
N ASP A 7 14.10 3.02 7.41
CA ASP A 7 15.04 1.90 7.48
C ASP A 7 15.56 1.56 6.07
N ARG A 8 16.86 1.26 6.00
CA ARG A 8 17.50 0.73 4.79
C ARG A 8 16.76 -0.49 4.25
N GLN A 9 16.24 -1.37 5.10
CA GLN A 9 15.48 -2.55 4.67
C GLN A 9 14.16 -2.17 3.96
N PHE A 10 13.48 -1.13 4.44
CA PHE A 10 12.27 -0.61 3.82
C PHE A 10 12.56 -0.03 2.44
N GLU A 11 13.67 0.68 2.29
CA GLU A 11 14.08 1.23 0.99
C GLU A 11 14.37 0.13 -0.05
N LEU A 12 15.04 -0.95 0.36
CA LEU A 12 15.26 -2.12 -0.52
C LEU A 12 13.93 -2.74 -0.98
N TRP A 13 12.98 -2.87 -0.06
CA TRP A 13 11.63 -3.34 -0.36
C TRP A 13 10.88 -2.40 -1.31
N ARG A 14 10.95 -1.08 -1.08
CA ARG A 14 10.32 -0.04 -1.92
C ARG A 14 10.82 -0.10 -3.35
N LEU A 15 12.14 -0.23 -3.54
CA LEU A 15 12.74 -0.36 -4.87
C LEU A 15 12.29 -1.65 -5.56
N ARG A 16 12.23 -2.79 -4.84
CA ARG A 16 11.73 -4.04 -5.40
C ARG A 16 10.26 -3.93 -5.80
N ARG A 17 9.43 -3.30 -4.97
CA ARG A 17 8.01 -3.04 -5.29
C ARG A 17 7.84 -2.21 -6.55
N SER A 18 8.73 -1.23 -6.79
CA SER A 18 8.73 -0.43 -8.03
C SER A 18 9.15 -1.23 -9.28
N GLY A 19 9.53 -2.50 -9.14
CA GLY A 19 9.96 -3.38 -10.24
C GLY A 19 11.46 -3.40 -10.50
N LEU A 20 12.29 -2.81 -9.63
CA LEU A 20 13.74 -2.86 -9.80
C LEU A 20 14.26 -4.27 -9.46
N PRO A 21 15.03 -4.94 -10.35
CA PRO A 21 15.56 -6.27 -10.07
C PRO A 21 16.55 -6.26 -8.89
N ASN A 22 16.57 -7.33 -8.09
CA ASN A 22 17.47 -7.44 -6.92
C ASN A 22 18.95 -7.27 -7.26
N ILE A 23 19.38 -7.62 -8.49
CA ILE A 23 20.76 -7.40 -8.95
C ILE A 23 21.09 -5.91 -9.11
N ASN A 24 20.12 -5.10 -9.57
CA ASN A 24 20.30 -3.66 -9.71
C ASN A 24 20.25 -2.98 -8.33
N ILE A 25 19.34 -3.43 -7.45
CA ILE A 25 19.31 -2.98 -6.05
C ILE A 25 20.65 -3.29 -5.35
N ALA A 26 21.19 -4.50 -5.53
CA ALA A 26 22.47 -4.91 -4.96
C ALA A 26 23.62 -3.98 -5.39
N ARG A 27 23.69 -3.62 -6.68
CA ARG A 27 24.67 -2.66 -7.21
C ARG A 27 24.51 -1.27 -6.59
N LEU A 28 23.27 -0.77 -6.50
CA LEU A 28 22.99 0.57 -5.95
C LEU A 28 23.45 0.71 -4.49
N PHE A 29 23.31 -0.36 -3.70
CA PHE A 29 23.67 -0.37 -2.28
C PHE A 29 25.06 -0.94 -1.98
N ASN A 30 25.81 -1.33 -3.01
CA ASN A 30 27.11 -2.02 -2.91
C ASN A 30 27.08 -3.21 -1.93
N ILE A 31 26.08 -4.08 -2.07
CA ILE A 31 25.90 -5.30 -1.25
C ILE A 31 25.62 -6.51 -2.16
N SER A 32 25.69 -7.72 -1.59
CA SER A 32 25.39 -8.93 -2.36
C SER A 32 23.89 -9.09 -2.66
N LYS A 33 23.56 -9.78 -3.76
CA LYS A 33 22.16 -10.14 -4.10
C LYS A 33 21.49 -10.94 -2.98
N GLN A 34 22.26 -11.78 -2.29
CA GLN A 34 21.79 -12.58 -1.15
C GLN A 34 21.43 -11.68 0.05
N ALA A 35 22.22 -10.63 0.31
CA ALA A 35 21.90 -9.66 1.34
C ALA A 35 20.61 -8.91 1.03
N VAL A 36 20.42 -8.46 -0.22
CA VAL A 36 19.15 -7.85 -0.68
C VAL A 36 17.97 -8.80 -0.49
N SER A 37 18.11 -10.06 -0.92
CA SER A 37 17.03 -11.05 -0.82
C SER A 37 16.61 -11.30 0.63
N ARG A 38 17.57 -11.43 1.55
CA ARG A 38 17.26 -11.61 2.98
C ARG A 38 16.56 -10.39 3.57
N ALA A 39 17.05 -9.19 3.27
CA ALA A 39 16.45 -7.95 3.76
C ALA A 39 15.00 -7.79 3.27
N ILE A 40 14.72 -8.10 2.01
CA ILE A 40 13.37 -8.05 1.44
C ILE A 40 12.44 -9.06 2.10
N LEU A 41 12.88 -10.31 2.32
CA LEU A 41 12.06 -11.33 2.99
C LEU A 41 11.69 -10.90 4.42
N THR A 42 12.67 -10.39 5.19
CA THR A 42 12.41 -9.85 6.52
C THR A 42 11.42 -8.68 6.48
N MET A 43 11.51 -7.82 5.46
CA MET A 43 10.61 -6.68 5.32
C MET A 43 9.20 -7.12 4.89
N ASP A 44 9.07 -8.11 4.01
CA ASP A 44 7.78 -8.69 3.62
C ASP A 44 7.06 -9.32 4.82
N GLU A 45 7.77 -10.01 5.72
CA GLU A 45 7.18 -10.53 6.97
C GLU A 45 6.69 -9.40 7.88
N ARG A 46 7.49 -8.35 8.07
CA ARG A 46 7.11 -7.18 8.88
C ARG A 46 5.90 -6.43 8.29
N ILE A 47 5.86 -6.27 6.98
CA ILE A 47 4.73 -5.65 6.27
C ILE A 47 3.49 -6.50 6.41
N LYS A 48 3.59 -7.82 6.18
CA LYS A 48 2.48 -8.76 6.38
C LYS A 48 1.90 -8.62 7.79
N LYS A 49 2.76 -8.67 8.82
CA LYS A 49 2.34 -8.53 10.21
C LYS A 49 1.64 -7.19 10.46
N THR A 50 2.20 -6.10 9.95
CA THR A 50 1.62 -4.76 10.10
C THR A 50 0.24 -4.65 9.43
N LEU A 51 0.08 -5.21 8.22
CA LEU A 51 -1.21 -5.24 7.52
C LEU A 51 -2.25 -6.04 8.30
N LEU A 52 -1.89 -7.21 8.83
CA LEU A 52 -2.77 -8.05 9.63
C LEU A 52 -3.16 -7.40 10.96
N GLU A 53 -2.21 -6.75 11.64
CA GLU A 53 -2.47 -5.97 12.86
C GLU A 53 -3.47 -4.84 12.59
N MET A 54 -3.30 -4.12 11.47
CA MET A 54 -4.23 -3.06 11.07
C MET A 54 -5.61 -3.61 10.70
N ALA A 55 -5.69 -4.74 10.00
CA ALA A 55 -6.96 -5.38 9.70
C ALA A 55 -7.71 -5.77 10.99
N HIS A 56 -7.01 -6.42 11.92
CA HIS A 56 -7.57 -6.80 13.22
C HIS A 56 -8.04 -5.59 14.03
N ALA A 57 -7.21 -4.54 14.13
CA ALA A 57 -7.54 -3.32 14.87
C ALA A 57 -8.76 -2.57 14.31
N ASN A 58 -9.06 -2.75 13.03
CA ASN A 58 -10.16 -2.09 12.33
C ASN A 58 -11.35 -3.02 12.04
N GLN A 59 -11.37 -4.24 12.62
CA GLN A 59 -12.44 -5.23 12.42
C GLN A 59 -12.66 -5.59 10.93
N ILE A 60 -11.56 -5.75 10.20
CA ILE A 60 -11.56 -6.14 8.79
C ILE A 60 -11.25 -7.64 8.70
N GLU A 61 -12.16 -8.38 8.09
CA GLU A 61 -11.94 -9.78 7.70
C GLU A 61 -11.00 -9.82 6.51
N VAL A 62 -9.90 -10.59 6.63
CA VAL A 62 -8.85 -10.61 5.63
C VAL A 62 -9.22 -11.57 4.50
N GLU A 63 -9.24 -11.05 3.27
CA GLU A 63 -9.47 -11.85 2.07
C GLU A 63 -8.14 -12.26 1.40
N LYS A 64 -7.22 -11.29 1.25
CA LYS A 64 -5.97 -11.49 0.51
C LYS A 64 -4.88 -10.55 1.00
N VAL A 65 -3.67 -11.08 1.19
CA VAL A 65 -2.49 -10.28 1.59
C VAL A 65 -1.40 -10.42 0.54
N LYS A 66 -0.81 -9.29 0.15
CA LYS A 66 0.30 -9.16 -0.80
C LYS A 66 1.40 -8.30 -0.19
N PRO A 67 2.22 -8.85 0.71
CA PRO A 67 3.26 -8.09 1.41
C PRO A 67 4.29 -7.50 0.45
N GLU A 68 4.52 -8.14 -0.69
CA GLU A 68 5.39 -7.65 -1.74
C GLU A 68 4.85 -6.37 -2.38
N ARG A 69 3.54 -6.20 -2.47
CA ARG A 69 2.93 -4.94 -2.92
C ARG A 69 2.63 -3.99 -1.75
N GLY A 70 2.67 -4.50 -0.53
CA GLY A 70 2.29 -3.78 0.68
C GLY A 70 0.79 -3.54 0.75
N ILE A 71 -0.01 -4.52 0.31
CA ILE A 71 -1.46 -4.41 0.18
C ILE A 71 -2.14 -5.58 0.88
N LEU A 72 -3.27 -5.31 1.53
CA LEU A 72 -4.22 -6.28 2.04
C LEU A 72 -5.63 -5.87 1.56
N PHE A 73 -6.37 -6.83 1.02
CA PHE A 73 -7.79 -6.71 0.72
C PHE A 73 -8.59 -7.44 1.80
N GLY A 74 -9.73 -6.88 2.18
CA GLY A 74 -10.62 -7.44 3.16
C GLY A 74 -12.01 -6.82 3.15
N HIS A 75 -12.84 -7.27 4.07
CA HIS A 75 -14.21 -6.77 4.26
C HIS A 75 -14.38 -6.23 5.67
N SER A 76 -14.84 -4.98 5.80
CA SER A 76 -15.09 -4.37 7.09
C SER A 76 -16.43 -4.87 7.65
N VAL A 77 -16.39 -5.63 8.74
CA VAL A 77 -17.60 -6.12 9.42
C VAL A 77 -18.51 -4.98 9.91
N PRO A 78 -18.02 -3.94 10.61
CA PRO A 78 -18.91 -2.90 11.17
C PRO A 78 -19.58 -2.03 10.12
N PHE A 79 -18.97 -1.89 8.94
CA PHE A 79 -19.48 -1.03 7.87
C PHE A 79 -20.08 -1.83 6.71
N ASN A 80 -19.89 -3.15 6.68
CA ASN A 80 -20.30 -4.04 5.61
C ASN A 80 -19.85 -3.57 4.20
N VAL A 81 -18.59 -3.17 4.08
CA VAL A 81 -17.98 -2.69 2.82
C VAL A 81 -16.61 -3.30 2.59
N SER A 82 -16.25 -3.47 1.32
CA SER A 82 -14.90 -3.83 0.91
C SER A 82 -13.89 -2.79 1.39
N THR A 83 -12.71 -3.24 1.77
CA THR A 83 -11.68 -2.42 2.40
C THR A 83 -10.30 -2.84 1.91
N ILE A 84 -9.44 -1.86 1.71
CA ILE A 84 -8.04 -2.08 1.39
C ILE A 84 -7.17 -1.44 2.47
N ILE A 85 -6.09 -2.13 2.84
CA ILE A 85 -5.03 -1.60 3.68
C ILE A 85 -3.77 -1.58 2.84
N PHE A 86 -3.08 -0.46 2.78
CA PHE A 86 -1.86 -0.34 1.99
C PHE A 86 -0.75 0.43 2.70
N VAL A 87 0.49 0.13 2.34
CA VAL A 87 1.68 0.81 2.84
C VAL A 87 2.16 1.81 1.78
N SER A 88 2.02 3.10 2.03
CA SER A 88 2.65 4.17 1.25
C SER A 88 4.01 4.53 1.84
N ALA A 89 4.99 4.78 0.96
CA ALA A 89 6.29 5.28 1.40
C ALA A 89 6.19 6.70 1.98
N LYS A 90 5.30 7.54 1.43
CA LYS A 90 5.10 8.93 1.88
C LYS A 90 4.12 9.03 3.06
N HIS A 91 3.06 8.23 3.05
CA HIS A 91 1.94 8.36 4.01
C HIS A 91 1.90 7.27 5.08
N GLY A 92 2.79 6.28 5.02
CA GLY A 92 2.77 5.13 5.94
C GLY A 92 1.59 4.19 5.67
N VAL A 93 1.11 3.52 6.72
CA VAL A 93 0.02 2.54 6.57
C VAL A 93 -1.33 3.25 6.56
N GLN A 94 -2.13 2.98 5.53
CA GLN A 94 -3.43 3.57 5.29
C GLN A 94 -4.50 2.48 5.23
N VAL A 95 -5.70 2.81 5.71
CA VAL A 95 -6.90 1.97 5.62
C VAL A 95 -7.94 2.76 4.83
N TRP A 96 -8.51 2.14 3.80
CA TRP A 96 -9.52 2.75 2.98
C TRP A 96 -10.72 1.84 2.80
N TYR A 97 -11.89 2.37 3.13
CA TYR A 97 -13.18 1.70 3.02
C TYR A 97 -13.86 2.13 1.72
N GLU A 98 -14.29 1.17 0.91
CA GLU A 98 -15.06 1.39 -0.33
C GLU A 98 -16.49 1.79 0.02
N HIS A 99 -16.66 3.03 0.49
CA HIS A 99 -17.97 3.60 0.75
C HIS A 99 -18.13 4.92 0.00
N GLU A 100 -19.35 5.19 -0.47
CA GLU A 100 -19.72 6.53 -0.89
C GLU A 100 -19.74 7.43 0.35
N GLY A 101 -18.76 8.33 0.46
CA GLY A 101 -18.70 9.33 1.49
C GLY A 101 -19.32 10.63 1.02
N ASN A 102 -19.78 11.47 1.96
CA ASN A 102 -20.15 12.84 1.64
C ASN A 102 -18.89 13.72 1.53
N CYS A 103 -18.05 13.40 0.55
CA CYS A 103 -16.73 14.00 0.33
C CYS A 103 -16.80 15.51 0.07
N GLY A 104 -17.91 16.03 -0.45
CA GLY A 104 -18.13 17.45 -0.76
C GLY A 104 -18.06 18.39 0.46
N ALA A 105 -18.26 17.89 1.67
CA ALA A 105 -18.13 18.67 2.92
C ALA A 105 -16.84 18.35 3.72
N CYS A 106 -15.98 17.47 3.20
CA CYS A 106 -14.83 16.95 3.94
C CYS A 106 -13.63 17.90 3.85
N LYS A 107 -13.20 18.46 5.00
CA LYS A 107 -11.98 19.31 5.09
C LYS A 107 -10.69 18.60 4.66
N ARG A 108 -10.72 17.26 4.50
CA ARG A 108 -9.56 16.44 4.11
C ARG A 108 -9.55 16.05 2.64
N TYR A 109 -10.49 16.55 1.85
CA TYR A 109 -10.66 16.22 0.43
C TYR A 109 -9.36 16.23 -0.38
N ALA A 110 -8.63 17.36 -0.35
CA ALA A 110 -7.38 17.52 -1.08
C ALA A 110 -6.30 16.52 -0.62
N ARG A 111 -6.24 16.22 0.69
CA ARG A 111 -5.28 15.27 1.25
C ARG A 111 -5.59 13.83 0.83
N CYS A 112 -6.87 13.46 0.73
CA CYS A 112 -7.26 12.15 0.24
C CYS A 112 -6.86 11.96 -1.22
N ILE A 113 -7.12 12.97 -2.07
CA ILE A 113 -6.71 12.97 -3.48
C ILE A 113 -5.19 12.86 -3.60
N GLU A 114 -4.44 13.69 -2.87
CA GLU A 114 -2.97 13.67 -2.88
C GLU A 114 -2.44 12.28 -2.51
N MET A 115 -2.96 11.67 -1.45
CA MET A 115 -2.55 10.34 -1.00
C MET A 115 -2.85 9.25 -2.05
N LEU A 116 -4.03 9.29 -2.68
CA LEU A 116 -4.40 8.31 -3.71
C LEU A 116 -3.50 8.43 -4.94
N TRP A 117 -3.21 9.66 -5.39
CA TRP A 117 -2.27 9.91 -6.49
C TRP A 117 -0.85 9.48 -6.15
N ASP A 118 -0.35 9.87 -4.98
CA ASP A 118 0.99 9.48 -4.51
C ASP A 118 1.12 7.95 -4.50
N PHE A 119 0.11 7.23 -4.01
CA PHE A 119 0.14 5.77 -3.98
C PHE A 119 0.00 5.14 -5.38
N ALA A 120 -0.81 5.72 -6.26
CA ALA A 120 -0.90 5.28 -7.65
C ALA A 120 0.44 5.42 -8.39
N ASP A 121 1.13 6.53 -8.19
CA ASP A 121 2.47 6.80 -8.73
C ASP A 121 3.50 5.82 -8.15
N GLU A 122 3.46 5.55 -6.84
CA GLU A 122 4.28 4.52 -6.19
C GLU A 122 4.09 3.14 -6.82
N MET A 123 2.86 2.82 -7.23
CA MET A 123 2.48 1.56 -7.88
C MET A 123 2.62 1.59 -9.41
N LYS A 124 3.08 2.71 -9.99
CA LYS A 124 3.18 2.94 -11.44
C LYS A 124 1.86 2.72 -12.19
N LEU A 125 0.75 3.04 -11.54
CA LEU A 125 -0.59 2.97 -12.11
C LEU A 125 -0.98 4.32 -12.69
N ARG A 126 -1.42 4.31 -13.94
CA ARG A 126 -2.04 5.49 -14.54
C ARG A 126 -3.52 5.49 -14.17
N LEU A 127 -4.00 6.54 -13.50
CA LEU A 127 -5.42 6.76 -13.23
C LEU A 127 -5.97 7.81 -14.19
N GLU A 128 -7.27 7.76 -14.46
CA GLU A 128 -7.95 8.83 -15.19
C GLU A 128 -8.09 10.06 -14.29
N LYS A 129 -7.89 11.25 -14.86
CA LYS A 129 -7.98 12.49 -14.08
C LYS A 129 -9.44 12.75 -13.71
N THR A 130 -9.81 12.36 -12.50
CA THR A 130 -11.06 12.72 -11.83
C THR A 130 -10.75 13.58 -10.62
N ASP A 131 -11.57 14.59 -10.38
CA ASP A 131 -11.50 15.41 -9.18
C ASP A 131 -12.22 14.72 -8.00
N ASP A 132 -12.95 13.63 -8.21
CA ASP A 132 -13.69 12.88 -7.20
C ASP A 132 -12.82 11.79 -6.54
N PRO A 133 -12.53 11.87 -5.22
CA PRO A 133 -11.69 10.90 -4.52
C PRO A 133 -12.32 9.51 -4.40
N THR A 134 -13.65 9.41 -4.40
CA THR A 134 -14.33 8.11 -4.35
C THR A 134 -14.10 7.39 -5.67
N LYS A 135 -14.36 8.05 -6.80
CA LYS A 135 -14.08 7.47 -8.13
C LYS A 135 -12.60 7.15 -8.33
N LEU A 136 -11.72 8.00 -7.82
CA LEU A 136 -10.27 7.79 -7.89
C LEU A 136 -9.85 6.53 -7.11
N ALA A 137 -10.41 6.34 -5.92
CA ALA A 137 -10.17 5.16 -5.10
C ALA A 137 -10.72 3.89 -5.77
N ASP A 138 -11.93 3.94 -6.33
CA ASP A 138 -12.54 2.80 -7.04
C ASP A 138 -11.67 2.36 -8.22
N GLU A 139 -11.23 3.32 -9.06
CA GLU A 139 -10.36 3.03 -10.20
C GLU A 139 -9.01 2.44 -9.74
N LEU A 140 -8.42 3.02 -8.70
CA LEU A 140 -7.18 2.52 -8.11
C LEU A 140 -7.35 1.08 -7.63
N PHE A 141 -8.43 0.77 -6.92
CA PHE A 141 -8.63 -0.56 -6.33
C PHE A 141 -8.90 -1.61 -7.39
N GLU A 142 -9.69 -1.30 -8.41
CA GLU A 142 -9.87 -2.15 -9.57
C GLU A 142 -8.53 -2.52 -10.22
N LYS A 143 -7.62 -1.55 -10.39
CA LYS A 143 -6.28 -1.82 -10.93
C LYS A 143 -5.42 -2.63 -9.97
N LEU A 144 -5.48 -2.36 -8.68
CA LEU A 144 -4.73 -3.13 -7.67
C LEU A 144 -5.21 -4.58 -7.57
N ARG A 145 -6.51 -4.85 -7.70
CA ARG A 145 -7.07 -6.21 -7.71
C ARG A 145 -6.58 -7.02 -8.92
N ARG A 146 -6.50 -6.39 -10.11
CA ARG A 146 -5.95 -7.03 -11.33
C ARG A 146 -4.47 -7.38 -11.24
N LEU A 147 -3.76 -6.66 -10.37
CA LEU A 147 -2.35 -6.88 -10.09
C LEU A 147 -2.11 -7.99 -9.03
N ALA A 148 -3.12 -8.36 -8.26
CA ALA A 148 -3.00 -9.24 -7.09
C ALA A 148 -3.28 -10.69 -7.45
#